data_AF-A0A2S6A681-F1
#
_entry.id   AF-A0A2S6A681-F1
#
_cell.length_a   1.000
_cell.length_b   1.000
_cell.length_c   1.000
_cell.angle_alpha   90.00
_cell.angle_beta   90.00
_cell.angle_gamma   90.00
#
_symmetry.space_group_name_H-M   'P 1'
#
loop_
_entity.id
_entity.type
_entity.pdbx_description
1 polymer ?
#
loop_
_entity_poly.entity_id
_entity_poly.type
_entity_poly.pdbx_seq_one_letter_code
_entity_poly.pdbx_strand_id
1 'polypeptide(L)'
;MAHDRFHRDLLIDSDDAAIEAAALQAIWLAAHGKDPWGADVATLRIVTSRFVADPDALHRAAATSGLVLDLVTDTATNPATGHQLGVWVDWRRADLTCLIQHPRNHQ
;
A
#
# COMPACT_ATOMS: atom_id res chain seq x y z
N MET A 1 4.74 12.65 -5.97
CA MET A 1 5.61 11.78 -6.79
C MET A 1 5.05 10.37 -6.99
N ALA A 2 4.70 9.58 -5.95
CA ALA A 2 4.13 8.24 -6.17
C ALA A 2 2.65 8.23 -6.59
N HIS A 3 1.84 9.16 -6.06
CA HIS A 3 0.40 9.21 -6.36
C HIS A 3 0.09 9.72 -7.77
N ASP A 4 0.93 10.59 -8.35
CA ASP A 4 0.77 11.14 -9.69
C ASP A 4 0.85 10.06 -10.80
N ARG A 5 1.44 8.91 -10.48
CA ARG A 5 1.51 7.75 -11.39
C ARG A 5 0.15 7.04 -11.52
N PHE A 6 -0.73 7.17 -10.53
CA PHE A 6 -2.05 6.54 -10.49
C PHE A 6 -3.14 7.51 -10.97
N HIS A 7 -3.14 7.81 -12.28
CA HIS A 7 -4.19 8.61 -12.90
C HIS A 7 -5.35 7.73 -13.38
N ARG A 8 -6.53 8.34 -13.55
CA ARG A 8 -7.81 7.67 -13.84
C ARG A 8 -7.76 6.68 -15.01
N ASP A 9 -6.93 6.97 -16.01
CA ASP A 9 -6.90 6.25 -17.28
C ASP A 9 -5.75 5.21 -17.33
N LEU A 10 -5.03 5.01 -16.22
CA LEU A 10 -4.01 3.97 -16.10
C LEU A 10 -4.65 2.58 -16.15
N LEU A 11 -4.32 1.83 -17.21
CA LEU A 11 -4.62 0.41 -17.33
C LEU A 11 -3.55 -0.41 -16.61
N ILE A 12 -4.01 -1.26 -15.69
CA ILE A 12 -3.19 -2.30 -15.05
C ILE A 12 -3.61 -3.61 -15.73
N ASP A 13 -2.76 -4.11 -16.61
CA ASP A 13 -3.06 -5.23 -17.51
C ASP A 13 -2.34 -6.53 -17.11
N SER A 14 -1.57 -6.51 -16.02
CA SER A 14 -0.85 -7.66 -15.48
C SER A 14 -0.92 -7.74 -13.96
N ASP A 15 -0.83 -8.96 -13.44
CA ASP A 15 -0.81 -9.22 -12.00
C ASP A 15 0.40 -8.54 -11.32
N ASP A 16 1.57 -8.53 -11.98
CA ASP A 16 2.77 -7.89 -11.45
C ASP A 16 2.60 -6.38 -11.32
N ALA A 17 2.03 -5.73 -12.35
CA ALA A 17 1.71 -4.31 -12.30
C ALA A 17 0.65 -4.00 -11.23
N ALA A 18 -0.31 -4.90 -11.01
CA ALA A 18 -1.31 -4.75 -9.96
C ALA A 18 -0.69 -4.81 -8.56
N ILE A 19 0.23 -5.74 -8.33
CA ILE A 19 0.93 -5.89 -7.05
C ILE A 19 1.82 -4.68 -6.78
N GLU A 20 2.61 -4.24 -7.77
CA GLU A 20 3.47 -3.04 -7.63
C GLU A 20 2.62 -1.80 -7.33
N ALA A 21 1.52 -1.61 -8.08
CA ALA A 21 0.61 -0.49 -7.92
C ALA A 21 -0.02 -0.45 -6.51
N ALA A 22 -0.52 -1.59 -6.04
CA ALA A 22 -1.10 -1.72 -4.71
C ALA A 22 -0.07 -1.45 -3.61
N ALA A 23 1.17 -1.95 -3.76
CA ALA A 23 2.23 -1.72 -2.79
C ALA A 23 2.65 -0.25 -2.71
N LEU A 24 2.78 0.44 -3.85
CA LEU A 24 3.08 1.86 -3.89
C LEU A 24 1.97 2.71 -3.25
N GLN A 25 0.70 2.33 -3.45
CA GLN A 25 -0.41 3.00 -2.79
C GLN A 25 -0.39 2.78 -1.27
N ALA A 26 -0.07 1.56 -0.81
CA ALA A 26 0.09 1.27 0.61
C ALA A 26 1.23 2.09 1.25
N ILE A 27 2.36 2.22 0.54
CA ILE A 27 3.49 3.09 0.93
C ILE A 27 3.03 4.54 1.07
N TRP A 28 2.32 5.06 0.06
CA TRP A 28 1.80 6.42 0.11
C TRP A 28 0.86 6.63 1.29
N LEU A 29 -0.09 5.71 1.51
CA LEU A 29 -1.06 5.81 2.59
C LEU A 29 -0.40 5.74 3.96
N ALA A 30 0.56 4.83 4.16
CA ALA A 30 1.29 4.72 5.42
C ALA A 30 2.13 5.96 5.72
N ALA A 31 2.76 6.55 4.71
CA ALA A 31 3.50 7.80 4.86
C ALA A 31 2.58 8.94 5.31
N HIS A 32 1.39 9.08 4.70
CA HIS A 32 0.41 10.08 5.12
C HIS A 32 -0.15 9.78 6.52
N GLY A 33 -0.31 8.49 6.84
CA GLY A 33 -0.79 8.05 8.16
C GLY A 33 0.20 8.33 9.28
N LYS A 34 1.50 8.42 8.98
CA LYS A 34 2.56 8.72 9.95
C LYS A 34 2.52 10.17 10.43
N ASP A 35 2.21 11.11 9.53
CA ASP A 35 2.33 12.55 9.81
C ASP A 35 1.46 13.04 10.99
N PRO A 36 0.17 12.63 11.11
CA PRO A 36 -0.65 12.96 12.28
C PRO A 36 -0.11 12.51 13.63
N TRP A 37 0.74 11.48 13.64
CA TRP A 37 1.37 10.93 14.84
C TRP A 37 2.70 11.60 15.17
N GLY A 38 3.17 12.53 14.33
CA GLY A 38 4.43 13.26 14.53
C GLY A 38 5.67 12.35 14.50
N ALA A 39 5.57 11.19 13.85
CA ALA A 39 6.67 10.23 13.76
C ALA A 39 7.58 10.55 12.58
N ASP A 40 8.89 10.63 12.81
CA ASP A 40 9.88 10.85 11.75
C ASP A 40 10.00 9.62 10.84
N VAL A 41 9.94 8.43 11.43
CA VAL A 41 10.02 7.14 10.74
C VAL A 41 8.93 6.20 11.25
N ALA A 42 8.35 5.39 10.36
CA ALA A 42 7.43 4.31 10.73
C ALA A 42 7.78 2.99 10.02
N THR A 43 7.35 1.87 10.58
CA THR A 43 7.47 0.56 9.91
C THR A 43 6.20 0.27 9.14
N LEU A 44 6.34 -0.14 7.87
CA LEU A 44 5.25 -0.62 7.04
C LEU A 44 5.50 -2.09 6.69
N ARG A 45 4.58 -2.97 7.05
CA ARG A 45 4.61 -4.37 6.62
C ARG A 45 3.59 -4.60 5.51
N ILE A 46 4.05 -5.10 4.37
CA ILE A 46 3.19 -5.50 3.25
C ILE A 46 3.28 -7.02 3.10
N VAL A 47 2.13 -7.68 3.12
CA VAL A 47 2.03 -9.13 2.91
C VAL A 47 1.38 -9.40 1.56
N THR A 48 2.15 -9.92 0.62
CA THR A 48 1.68 -10.24 -0.75
C THR A 48 1.40 -11.74 -0.89
N SER A 49 0.46 -12.10 -1.76
CA SER A 49 0.15 -13.51 -2.07
C SER A 49 1.05 -14.09 -3.16
N ARG A 50 1.91 -13.26 -3.75
CA ARG A 50 2.87 -13.58 -4.81
C ARG A 50 4.12 -12.71 -4.67
N PHE A 51 5.20 -13.11 -5.31
CA PHE A 51 6.43 -12.31 -5.33
C PHE A 51 6.23 -10.99 -6.07
N VAL A 52 6.88 -9.94 -5.58
CA VAL A 52 6.98 -8.65 -6.29
C VAL A 52 8.15 -8.75 -7.28
N ALA A 53 7.96 -8.30 -8.51
CA ALA A 53 8.99 -8.33 -9.55
C ALA A 53 10.22 -7.46 -9.20
N ASP A 54 10.02 -6.25 -8.69
CA ASP A 54 11.09 -5.34 -8.24
C ASP A 54 10.88 -4.91 -6.78
N PRO A 55 11.30 -5.74 -5.80
CA PRO A 55 11.19 -5.40 -4.39
C PRO A 55 12.12 -4.24 -4.00
N ASP A 56 13.24 -4.03 -4.68
CA ASP A 56 14.19 -2.97 -4.36
C ASP A 56 13.64 -1.59 -4.68
N ALA A 57 12.87 -1.45 -5.77
CA ALA A 57 12.14 -0.23 -6.07
C ALA A 57 11.15 0.14 -4.97
N LEU A 58 10.44 -0.84 -4.40
CA LEU A 58 9.52 -0.61 -3.29
C LEU A 58 10.26 -0.20 -2.00
N HIS A 59 11.39 -0.84 -1.69
CA HIS A 59 12.21 -0.45 -0.54
C HIS A 59 12.73 0.98 -0.67
N ARG A 60 13.19 1.38 -1.87
CA ARG A 60 13.60 2.77 -2.14
C ARG A 60 12.44 3.73 -1.96
N ALA A 61 11.26 3.43 -2.53
CA ALA A 61 10.07 4.27 -2.40
C ALA A 61 9.64 4.46 -0.93
N ALA A 62 9.64 3.37 -0.15
CA ALA A 62 9.35 3.41 1.28
C ALA A 62 10.38 4.26 2.05
N ALA A 63 11.67 4.02 1.81
CA ALA A 63 12.75 4.77 2.46
C ALA A 63 12.66 6.28 2.17
N THR A 64 12.38 6.67 0.91
CA THR A 64 12.19 8.08 0.55
C THR A 64 10.97 8.73 1.21
N SER A 65 10.03 7.92 1.70
CA SER A 65 8.83 8.36 2.40
C SER A 65 8.96 8.28 3.93
N GLY A 66 10.16 8.02 4.46
CA GLY A 66 10.39 7.85 5.89
C GLY A 66 9.79 6.56 6.45
N LEU A 67 9.75 5.50 5.65
CA LEU A 67 9.24 4.18 6.04
C LEU A 67 10.32 3.12 5.98
N VAL A 68 10.34 2.22 6.97
CA VAL A 68 11.06 0.94 6.92
C VAL A 68 10.09 -0.09 6.38
N LEU A 69 10.34 -0.61 5.18
CA LEU A 69 9.48 -1.61 4.54
C LEU A 69 9.88 -3.03 4.97
N ASP A 70 8.90 -3.79 5.43
CA ASP A 70 8.95 -5.23 5.63
C ASP A 70 8.02 -5.91 4.62
N LEU A 71 8.61 -6.43 3.53
CA LEU A 71 7.87 -7.08 2.45
C LEU A 71 7.92 -8.59 2.62
N VAL A 72 6.76 -9.21 2.81
CA VAL A 72 6.62 -10.64 3.05
C VAL A 72 5.71 -11.26 2.00
N THR A 73 6.16 -12.35 1.38
CA THR A 73 5.30 -13.18 0.55
C THR A 73 4.76 -14.33 1.37
N ASP A 74 3.44 -14.38 1.50
CA ASP A 74 2.71 -15.47 2.15
C ASP A 74 1.59 -15.92 1.22
N THR A 75 1.74 -17.11 0.64
CA THR A 75 0.76 -17.65 -0.31
C THR A 75 -0.27 -18.55 0.37
N ALA A 76 -0.04 -18.93 1.62
CA ALA A 76 -0.82 -19.96 2.32
C ALA A 76 -1.83 -19.37 3.29
N THR A 77 -1.46 -18.30 4.00
CA THR A 77 -2.30 -17.68 5.03
C THR A 77 -2.71 -16.25 4.71
N ASN A 78 -2.34 -15.73 3.53
CA ASN A 78 -2.69 -14.37 3.16
C ASN A 78 -4.21 -14.23 2.97
N PRO A 79 -4.89 -13.36 3.75
CA PRO A 79 -6.34 -13.21 3.70
C PRO A 79 -6.86 -12.75 2.32
N ALA A 80 -6.01 -12.17 1.47
CA ALA A 80 -6.34 -11.83 0.08
C ALA A 80 -6.53 -13.06 -0.82
N THR A 81 -5.99 -14.23 -0.46
CA THR A 81 -6.15 -15.47 -1.23
C THR A 81 -7.51 -16.15 -1.02
N GLY A 82 -8.10 -15.99 0.17
CA GLY A 82 -9.40 -16.57 0.54
C GLY A 82 -10.55 -15.56 0.50
N HIS A 83 -10.29 -14.29 0.16
CA HIS A 83 -11.35 -13.29 0.10
C HIS A 83 -12.31 -13.62 -1.04
N GLN A 84 -13.58 -13.90 -0.70
CA GLN A 84 -14.63 -14.00 -1.71
C GLN A 84 -14.70 -12.69 -2.49
N LEU A 85 -15.00 -12.78 -3.78
CA LEU A 85 -15.27 -11.65 -4.67
C LEU A 85 -16.48 -10.84 -4.14
N GLY A 86 -16.26 -10.04 -3.10
CA GLY A 86 -17.23 -9.17 -2.46
C GLY A 86 -17.28 -7.80 -3.15
N VAL A 87 -17.59 -6.74 -2.41
CA VAL A 87 -17.54 -5.37 -2.95
C VAL A 87 -16.08 -4.99 -3.18
N TRP A 88 -15.67 -4.89 -4.45
CA TRP A 88 -14.35 -4.38 -4.81
C TRP A 88 -14.32 -2.89 -4.51
N VAL A 89 -13.39 -2.46 -3.67
CA VAL A 89 -13.11 -1.03 -3.50
C VAL A 89 -12.26 -0.61 -4.69
N ASP A 90 -12.79 0.28 -5.53
CA ASP A 90 -11.98 0.95 -6.56
C ASP A 90 -11.04 1.94 -5.88
N TRP A 91 -9.90 1.43 -5.41
CA TRP A 91 -8.87 2.15 -4.66
C TRP A 91 -8.32 3.37 -5.42
N ARG A 92 -8.51 3.43 -6.74
CA ARG A 92 -8.16 4.60 -7.58
C ARG A 92 -9.13 5.76 -7.41
N ARG A 93 -10.36 5.49 -6.97
CA ARG A 93 -11.44 6.48 -6.79
C ARG A 93 -11.78 6.70 -5.33
N ALA A 94 -11.44 5.75 -4.47
CA ALA A 94 -11.66 5.85 -3.04
C ALA A 94 -10.62 6.77 -2.41
N ASP A 95 -11.09 7.75 -1.65
CA ASP A 95 -10.21 8.46 -0.72
C ASP A 95 -9.85 7.51 0.43
N LEU A 96 -8.69 6.87 0.32
CA LEU A 96 -8.20 5.93 1.32
C LEU A 96 -7.67 6.63 2.57
N THR A 97 -7.52 7.97 2.56
CA THR A 97 -7.08 8.69 3.77
C THR A 97 -8.11 8.58 4.90
N CYS A 98 -9.37 8.25 4.58
CA CYS A 98 -10.40 7.93 5.57
C CYS A 98 -10.04 6.71 6.46
N LEU A 99 -9.12 5.84 6.02
CA LEU A 99 -8.63 4.70 6.79
C LEU A 99 -7.55 5.10 7.80
N ILE A 100 -6.99 6.32 7.71
CA ILE A 100 -5.97 6.81 8.63
C ILE A 100 -6.64 7.11 9.97
N GLN A 101 -6.28 6.33 10.98
CA GLN A 101 -6.66 6.63 12.36
C GLN A 101 -5.89 7.85 12.86
N HIS A 102 -6.64 8.88 13.26
CA HIS A 102 -6.06 10.04 13.92
C HIS A 102 -5.88 9.76 15.42
N PRO A 103 -4.79 10.22 16.05
CA PRO A 103 -4.61 10.13 17.50
C PRO A 103 -5.63 10.94 18.33
N ARG A 104 -6.56 11.66 17.67
CA ARG A 104 -7.70 12.33 18.30
C ARG A 104 -9.01 11.56 18.16
N ASN A 105 -9.03 10.53 17.30
CA ASN A 105 -10.16 9.64 17.10
C ASN A 105 -9.99 8.43 18.03
N HIS A 106 -10.01 8.66 19.34
CA HIS A 106 -10.18 7.59 20.32
C HIS A 106 -11.68 7.27 20.37
N GLN A 107 -12.13 6.32 19.54
CA GLN A 107 -13.39 5.60 19.74
C GLN A 107 -13.11 4.11 19.83
#